data_AF-A0A5M8B5L2-F1
#
_entry.id   AF-A0A5M8B5L2-F1
#
_cell.length_a   1.000
_cell.length_b   1.000
_cell.length_c   1.000
_cell.angle_alpha   90.00
_cell.angle_beta   90.00
_cell.angle_gamma   90.00
#
_symmetry.space_group_name_H-M   'P 1'
#
loop_
_entity.id
_entity.type
_entity.pdbx_description
1 polymer ?
#
loop_
_entity_poly.entity_id
_entity_poly.type
_entity_poly.pdbx_seq_one_letter_code
_entity_poly.pdbx_strand_id
1 'polypeptide(L)'
;MNGGAAVLIVRGFAVPEGRNKWACCYEIRLASACDGPLVHRGELHGRAFCSEDAAVIAAREAGEREARRRIAAGLATSFLSVAPGTCAGDGRDIRTPRPDDR
;
A
#
# COMPACT_ATOMS: atom_id res chain seq x y z
N MET A 1 -3.70 -15.46 24.11
CA MET A 1 -3.75 -15.38 22.63
C MET A 1 -4.22 -13.98 22.25
N ASN A 2 -3.29 -13.05 21.99
CA ASN A 2 -3.64 -11.72 21.48
C ASN A 2 -3.64 -11.80 19.95
N GLY A 3 -4.75 -12.25 19.37
CA GLY A 3 -4.97 -12.17 17.93
C GLY A 3 -5.31 -10.74 17.57
N GLY A 4 -4.29 -9.91 17.31
CA GLY A 4 -4.51 -8.55 16.81
C GLY A 4 -5.28 -8.61 15.49
N ALA A 5 -6.37 -7.86 15.38
CA ALA A 5 -7.08 -7.72 14.11
C ALA A 5 -6.24 -6.81 13.18
N ALA A 6 -5.77 -7.35 12.06
CA ALA A 6 -5.15 -6.56 11.00
C ALA A 6 -6.25 -5.99 10.09
N VAL A 7 -6.29 -4.67 9.93
CA VAL A 7 -7.19 -4.00 8.98
C VAL A 7 -6.43 -3.79 7.66
N LEU A 8 -7.03 -4.16 6.53
CA LEU A 8 -6.49 -3.88 5.20
C LEU A 8 -7.22 -2.68 4.60
N ILE A 9 -6.46 -1.69 4.15
CA ILE A 9 -6.95 -0.49 3.46
C ILE A 9 -6.74 -0.72 1.96
N VAL A 10 -7.84 -0.68 1.20
CA VAL A 10 -7.81 -0.72 -0.26
C VAL A 10 -7.99 0.69 -0.80
N ARG A 11 -7.04 1.17 -1.61
CA ARG A 11 -7.15 2.43 -2.34
C ARG A 11 -7.21 2.13 -3.84
N GLY A 12 -8.31 2.49 -4.49
CA GLY A 12 -8.41 2.49 -5.96
C GLY A 12 -8.14 3.89 -6.49
N PHE A 13 -7.41 4.00 -7.59
CA PHE A 13 -7.16 5.26 -8.28
C PHE A 13 -7.08 5.05 -9.78
N ALA A 14 -7.40 6.11 -10.52
CA ALA A 14 -7.36 6.13 -11.97
C ALA A 14 -6.12 6.89 -12.44
N VAL A 15 -5.42 6.36 -13.44
CA VAL A 15 -4.27 7.01 -14.06
C VAL A 15 -4.62 7.30 -15.52
N PRO A 16 -4.47 8.55 -16.00
CA PRO A 16 -4.78 8.88 -17.39
C PRO A 16 -3.74 8.26 -18.34
N GLU A 17 -4.22 7.46 -19.30
CA GLU A 17 -3.40 6.79 -20.33
C GLU A 17 -3.44 7.54 -21.68
N GLY A 18 -4.20 8.64 -21.75
CA GLY A 18 -4.47 9.39 -22.97
C GLY A 18 -5.66 8.84 -23.78
N ARG A 19 -6.09 9.59 -24.81
CA ARG A 19 -7.26 9.26 -25.66
C ARG A 19 -8.55 8.97 -24.86
N ASN A 20 -8.79 9.71 -23.77
CA ASN A 20 -9.91 9.50 -22.84
C ASN A 20 -9.95 8.09 -22.24
N LYS A 21 -8.79 7.46 -22.06
CA LYS A 21 -8.66 6.17 -21.38
C LYS A 21 -8.03 6.36 -20.02
N TRP A 22 -8.54 5.62 -19.06
CA TRP A 22 -8.04 5.58 -17.70
C TRP A 22 -7.59 4.16 -17.36
N ALA A 23 -6.33 4.02 -16.94
CA ALA A 23 -5.84 2.81 -16.29
C ALA A 23 -6.37 2.74 -14.86
N CYS A 24 -6.72 1.54 -14.41
CA CYS A 24 -7.28 1.29 -13.09
C CYS A 24 -6.21 0.65 -12.21
N CYS A 25 -5.78 1.35 -11.19
CA CYS A 25 -4.72 0.90 -10.30
C CYS A 25 -5.24 0.82 -8.88
N TYR A 26 -4.81 -0.18 -8.12
CA TYR A 26 -5.19 -0.31 -6.72
C TYR A 26 -3.99 -0.66 -5.85
N GLU A 27 -4.06 -0.17 -4.61
CA GLU A 27 -3.12 -0.47 -3.54
C GLU A 27 -3.86 -1.12 -2.38
N ILE A 28 -3.23 -2.13 -1.79
CA ILE A 28 -3.64 -2.76 -0.54
C ILE A 28 -2.54 -2.44 0.47
N ARG A 29 -2.92 -1.83 1.59
CA ARG A 29 -2.03 -1.44 2.70
C ARG A 29 -2.55 -2.02 4.00
N LEU A 30 -1.67 -2.26 4.96
CA LEU A 30 -2.08 -2.59 6.33
C LEU A 30 -2.38 -1.30 7.10
N ALA A 31 -3.50 -1.18 7.79
CA ALA A 31 -3.72 -0.05 8.67
C ALA A 31 -2.65 -0.03 9.76
N SER A 32 -1.84 1.02 9.76
CA SER A 32 -0.83 1.32 10.77
C SER A 32 -0.93 2.81 11.13
N ALA A 33 -0.40 3.20 12.28
CA ALA A 33 -0.43 4.57 12.78
C ALA A 33 0.28 5.59 11.86
N CYS A 34 1.17 5.12 10.98
CA CYS A 34 1.81 5.90 9.92
C CYS A 34 1.59 5.16 8.61
N ASP A 35 1.06 5.83 7.57
CA ASP A 35 0.70 5.30 6.25
C ASP A 35 1.16 3.85 6.04
N GLY A 36 0.24 2.94 6.32
CA GLY A 36 0.43 1.51 6.33
C GLY A 36 1.41 0.94 5.30
N PRO A 37 2.25 -0.05 5.66
CA PRO A 37 3.14 -0.68 4.69
C PRO A 37 2.33 -1.19 3.50
N LEU A 38 2.84 -0.90 2.30
CA LEU A 38 2.25 -1.37 1.05
C LEU A 38 2.37 -2.89 1.00
N VAL A 39 1.22 -3.56 1.04
CA VAL A 39 1.14 -5.02 0.96
C VAL A 39 1.15 -5.46 -0.48
N HIS A 40 0.42 -4.75 -1.32
CA HIS A 40 0.27 -5.11 -2.72
C HIS A 40 -0.16 -3.91 -3.55
N ARG A 41 0.33 -3.85 -4.78
CA ARG A 41 -0.17 -2.96 -5.82
C ARG A 41 -0.51 -3.79 -7.04
N GLY A 42 -1.65 -3.51 -7.64
CA GLY A 42 -2.12 -4.17 -8.85
C GLY A 42 -2.68 -3.18 -9.84
N GLU A 43 -2.61 -3.55 -11.12
CA GLU A 43 -3.10 -2.75 -12.24
C GLU A 43 -4.05 -3.63 -13.06
N LEU A 44 -5.23 -3.12 -13.38
CA LEU A 44 -6.17 -3.82 -14.24
C LEU A 44 -5.84 -3.48 -15.69
N HIS A 45 -4.96 -4.27 -16.27
CA HIS A 45 -4.67 -4.18 -17.70
C HIS A 45 -5.87 -4.67 -18.55
N GLY A 46 -6.04 -4.08 -19.73
CA GLY A 46 -7.03 -4.52 -20.71
C GLY A 46 -8.46 -4.00 -20.52
N ARG A 47 -8.72 -3.15 -19.51
CA ARG A 47 -9.98 -2.41 -19.39
C ARG A 47 -9.73 -0.92 -19.60
N ALA A 48 -10.45 -0.32 -20.54
CA ALA A 48 -10.44 1.12 -20.77
C ALA A 48 -11.80 1.69 -20.37
N PHE A 49 -11.80 2.63 -19.42
CA PHE A 49 -13.00 3.33 -19.00
C PHE A 49 -13.01 4.73 -19.60
N CYS A 50 -14.19 5.19 -19.99
CA CYS A 50 -14.44 6.53 -20.54
C CYS A 50 -14.59 7.61 -19.45
N SER A 51 -14.57 7.22 -18.17
CA SER A 51 -14.72 8.11 -17.01
C SER A 51 -13.72 7.71 -15.92
N GLU A 52 -13.17 8.72 -15.26
CA GLU A 52 -12.29 8.56 -14.10
C GLU A 52 -12.99 7.83 -12.95
N ASP A 53 -14.22 8.25 -12.60
CA ASP A 53 -15.03 7.59 -11.56
C ASP A 53 -15.24 6.10 -11.84
N ALA A 54 -15.57 5.76 -13.08
CA ALA A 54 -15.75 4.36 -13.47
C ALA A 54 -14.46 3.55 -13.31
N ALA A 55 -13.30 4.15 -13.62
CA ALA A 55 -11.99 3.53 -13.40
C ALA A 55 -11.65 3.38 -11.91
N VAL A 56 -11.94 4.39 -11.08
CA VAL A 56 -11.71 4.34 -9.62
C VAL A 56 -12.57 3.26 -8.96
N ILE A 57 -13.85 3.18 -9.32
CA ILE A 57 -14.77 2.15 -8.80
C ILE A 57 -14.26 0.76 -9.19
N ALA A 58 -13.93 0.55 -10.47
CA ALA A 58 -13.43 -0.73 -10.95
C ALA A 58 -12.11 -1.13 -10.29
N ALA A 59 -11.19 -0.18 -10.08
CA ALA A 59 -9.95 -0.40 -9.36
C ALA A 59 -10.22 -0.83 -7.91
N ARG A 60 -11.13 -0.15 -7.22
CA ARG A 60 -11.48 -0.44 -5.83
C ARG A 60 -12.09 -1.82 -5.68
N GLU A 61 -13.08 -2.18 -6.51
CA GLU A 61 -13.71 -3.51 -6.46
C GLU A 61 -12.72 -4.65 -6.69
N ALA A 62 -11.76 -4.44 -7.60
CA ALA A 62 -10.71 -5.42 -7.85
C ALA A 62 -9.74 -5.52 -6.68
N GLY A 63 -9.33 -4.39 -6.09
CA GLY A 63 -8.51 -4.38 -4.89
C GLY A 63 -9.20 -5.05 -3.70
N GLU A 64 -10.51 -4.86 -3.53
CA GLU A 64 -11.29 -5.52 -2.48
C GLU A 64 -11.39 -7.03 -2.71
N ARG A 65 -11.65 -7.46 -3.95
CA ARG A 65 -11.68 -8.89 -4.31
C ARG A 65 -10.34 -9.56 -4.05
N GLU A 66 -9.27 -8.88 -4.39
CA GLU A 66 -7.92 -9.38 -4.22
C GLU A 66 -7.49 -9.39 -2.74
N ALA A 67 -7.87 -8.37 -1.95
CA ALA A 67 -7.69 -8.37 -0.50
C ALA A 67 -8.39 -9.58 0.14
N ARG A 68 -9.63 -9.87 -0.25
CA ARG A 68 -10.37 -11.06 0.21
C ARG A 68 -9.66 -12.36 -0.15
N ARG A 69 -9.13 -12.49 -1.37
CA ARG A 69 -8.36 -13.66 -1.79
C ARG A 69 -7.12 -13.86 -0.92
N ARG A 70 -6.39 -12.79 -0.60
CA ARG A 70 -5.21 -12.85 0.27
C ARG A 70 -5.54 -13.23 1.70
N ILE A 71 -6.65 -12.72 2.24
CA ILE A 71 -7.16 -13.14 3.55
C ILE A 71 -7.48 -14.64 3.53
N ALA A 72 -8.22 -15.11 2.53
CA ALA A 72 -8.58 -16.52 2.38
C ALA A 72 -7.36 -17.44 2.20
N ALA A 73 -6.31 -16.95 1.53
CA ALA A 73 -5.05 -17.67 1.36
C ALA A 73 -4.15 -17.68 2.62
N GLY A 74 -4.59 -17.09 3.74
CA GLY A 74 -3.82 -17.04 4.99
C GLY A 74 -2.64 -16.06 4.95
N LEU A 75 -2.50 -15.25 3.89
CA LEU A 75 -1.45 -14.22 3.81
C LEU A 75 -1.70 -13.09 4.81
N ALA A 76 -2.96 -12.86 5.22
CA ALA A 76 -3.31 -11.90 6.26
C ALA A 76 -2.60 -12.16 7.60
N THR A 77 -2.43 -13.44 7.96
CA THR A 77 -1.73 -13.87 9.18
C THR A 77 -0.22 -13.66 9.12
N SER A 78 0.39 -13.68 7.93
CA SER A 78 1.82 -13.43 7.76
C SER A 78 2.22 -11.97 8.04
N PHE A 79 1.28 -11.03 7.91
CA PHE A 79 1.53 -9.61 8.18
C PHE A 79 1.55 -9.25 9.67
N LEU A 80 0.95 -10.09 10.54
CA LEU A 80 0.97 -9.91 11.99
C LEU A 80 2.36 -10.25 12.60
N SER A 81 3.26 -10.85 11.82
CA SER A 81 4.67 -11.06 12.21
C SER A 81 5.56 -9.85 11.93
N VAL A 82 5.04 -8.82 11.25
CA VAL A 82 5.73 -7.53 11.18
C VAL A 82 5.54 -6.90 12.57
N ALA A 83 6.52 -7.08 13.44
CA ALA A 83 6.58 -6.35 14.69
C ALA A 83 6.36 -4.86 14.38
N PRO A 84 5.65 -4.09 15.22
CA PRO A 84 5.57 -2.64 15.08
C PRO A 84 6.97 -2.06 15.27
N GLY A 85 7.76 -2.09 14.20
CA GLY A 85 9.10 -1.56 14.11
C GLY A 85 8.97 -0.06 13.99
N THR A 86 8.97 0.59 15.14
CA THR A 86 9.50 1.94 15.39
C THR A 86 9.56 2.83 14.16
N CYS A 87 8.59 3.74 14.04
CA CYS A 87 8.81 5.01 13.36
C CYS A 87 9.95 5.76 14.07
N ALA A 88 11.19 5.38 13.75
CA ALA A 88 12.39 6.12 14.09
C ALA A 88 12.49 7.30 13.12
N GLY A 89 11.76 8.36 13.42
CA GLY A 89 12.24 9.67 13.07
C GLY A 89 13.45 9.95 13.94
N ASP A 90 14.67 9.88 13.39
CA ASP A 90 15.80 10.61 13.95
C ASP A 90 16.40 11.44 12.81
N GLY A 91 15.83 12.63 12.66
CA GLY A 91 16.62 13.73 12.16
C GLY A 91 17.69 14.01 13.21
N ARG A 92 18.95 13.71 12.90
CA ARG A 92 20.10 14.40 13.47
C ARG A 92 21.30 14.25 12.55
N ASP A 93 21.61 15.37 11.91
CA ASP A 93 22.94 15.82 11.51
C ASP A 93 23.98 15.38 12.56
N ILE A 94 24.93 14.52 12.18
CA ILE A 94 26.17 14.35 12.94
C ILE A 94 27.33 14.46 11.95
N ARG A 95 27.76 15.69 11.71
CA ARG A 95 29.10 15.99 11.17
C ARG A 95 30.14 15.33 12.07
N THR A 96 30.87 14.37 11.52
CA THR A 96 32.09 13.82 12.11
C THR A 96 33.18 14.90 12.12
N PRO A 97 33.74 15.33 13.25
CA PRO A 97 35.02 16.04 13.24
C PRO A 97 36.15 15.02 13.07
N ARG A 98 37.11 15.35 12.19
CA ARG A 98 38.36 14.60 12.04
C ARG A 98 39.22 14.73 13.30
N PRO A 99 40.04 13.72 13.66
CA PRO A 99 41.00 13.88 14.74
C PRO A 99 42.15 14.76 14.24
N ASP A 100 42.40 15.84 14.97
CA ASP A 100 43.50 16.78 14.76
C ASP A 100 44.79 16.20 15.37
N ASP A 101 45.89 16.46 14.66
CA ASP A 101 47.28 16.14 14.90
C ASP A 101 47.77 16.49 16.32
N ARG A 102 48.45 15.55 16.98
CA ARG A 102 49.45 15.84 18.01
C ARG A 102 50.61 14.84 17.93
#